data_AF-A0A0P9HPP0-F1
#
_entry.id   AF-A0A0P9HPP0-F1
#
_cell.length_a   1.000
_cell.length_b   1.000
_cell.length_c   1.000
_cell.angle_alpha   90.00
_cell.angle_beta   90.00
_cell.angle_gamma   90.00
#
_symmetry.space_group_name_H-M   'P 1'
#
loop_
_entity.id
_entity.type
_entity.pdbx_description
1 polymer ?
#
loop_
_entity_poly.entity_id
_entity_poly.type
_entity_poly.pdbx_seq_one_letter_code
_entity_poly.pdbx_strand_id
1 'polypeptide(L)'
;MKRAFYMKTRKRVPGDEKNSYLDKIGGLPTHKPNEFPIYIDDVKYGFLMQVYCDKEKFPNIEGVLCWQIYQHVREQDSPIIIEVPIGAELNSNNEGTPMNRLEERIIYYEEGMEPDVLEVGIGIYPEEEELKYYSSKIGGAVPEEFIDCDYEYIGTIFEDVPEEYELNFGIEALNLVRNRDGKLDLIS
;
A
#
# COMPACT_ATOMS: atom_id res chain seq x y z
N MET A 1 -2.05 -2.77 -23.49
CA MET A 1 -1.59 -1.84 -22.45
C MET A 1 -2.78 -1.39 -21.64
N LYS A 2 -2.65 -1.33 -20.32
CA LYS A 2 -3.72 -0.92 -19.39
C LYS A 2 -3.29 0.30 -18.58
N ARG A 3 -4.26 1.11 -18.16
CA ARG A 3 -4.02 2.26 -17.26
C ARG A 3 -3.54 1.76 -15.90
N ALA A 4 -2.45 2.34 -15.41
CA ALA A 4 -1.89 2.10 -14.09
C ALA A 4 -1.71 3.42 -13.34
N PHE A 5 -1.64 3.35 -12.02
CA PHE A 5 -1.40 4.50 -11.14
C PHE A 5 -0.13 4.24 -10.33
N TYR A 6 0.93 5.00 -10.52
CA TYR A 6 2.17 4.82 -9.79
C TYR A 6 2.20 5.69 -8.54
N MET A 7 2.38 5.07 -7.38
CA MET A 7 2.53 5.77 -6.12
C MET A 7 3.80 6.64 -6.14
N LYS A 8 3.63 7.91 -5.79
CA LYS A 8 4.70 8.89 -5.57
C LYS A 8 4.45 9.61 -4.26
N THR A 9 5.49 10.23 -3.73
CA THR A 9 5.39 10.91 -2.43
C THR A 9 5.96 12.31 -2.50
N ARG A 10 5.37 13.23 -1.75
CA ARG A 10 5.89 14.58 -1.57
C ARG A 10 5.73 15.03 -0.14
N LYS A 11 6.54 16.02 0.25
CA LYS A 11 6.33 16.73 1.52
C LYS A 11 4.99 17.46 1.51
N ARG A 12 4.44 17.61 2.71
CA ARG A 12 3.22 18.39 2.92
C ARG A 12 3.46 19.86 2.57
N VAL A 13 2.50 20.48 1.91
CA VAL A 13 2.51 21.91 1.59
C VAL A 13 1.35 22.61 2.33
N PRO A 14 1.41 23.93 2.57
CA PRO A 14 0.38 24.62 3.37
C PRO A 14 -1.07 24.44 2.90
N GLY A 15 -1.29 24.13 1.62
CA GLY A 15 -2.64 23.82 1.10
C GLY A 15 -3.24 22.50 1.60
N ASP A 16 -2.41 21.55 2.00
CA ASP A 16 -2.83 20.20 2.41
C ASP A 16 -3.42 20.16 3.83
N GLU A 17 -3.18 21.19 4.65
CA GLU A 17 -3.67 21.26 6.03
C GLU A 17 -5.21 21.21 6.11
N LYS A 18 -5.87 21.67 5.05
CA LYS A 18 -7.33 21.70 4.94
C LYS A 18 -7.93 20.38 4.44
N ASN A 19 -7.10 19.44 3.97
CA ASN A 19 -7.57 18.17 3.45
C ASN A 19 -7.19 17.02 4.40
N SER A 20 -8.18 16.48 5.11
CA SER A 20 -8.02 15.31 5.97
C SER A 20 -8.05 13.97 5.19
N TYR A 21 -8.49 13.99 3.94
CA TYR A 21 -8.63 12.81 3.08
C TYR A 21 -7.47 12.74 2.09
N LEU A 22 -6.26 12.61 2.62
CA LEU A 22 -5.04 12.42 1.84
C LEU A 22 -4.39 11.09 2.19
N ASP A 23 -3.99 10.35 1.16
CA ASP A 23 -3.11 9.19 1.28
C ASP A 23 -1.76 9.67 1.82
N LYS A 24 -1.16 8.92 2.75
CA LYS A 24 0.07 9.37 3.42
C LYS A 24 0.96 8.25 3.94
N ILE A 25 2.22 8.61 4.17
CA ILE A 25 3.24 7.82 4.87
C ILE A 25 3.62 8.57 6.14
N GLY A 26 3.93 7.83 7.21
CA GLY A 26 4.44 8.37 8.46
C GLY A 26 3.42 9.18 9.27
N GLY A 27 3.87 9.66 10.42
CA GLY A 27 3.00 10.36 11.38
C GLY A 27 2.03 9.40 12.10
N LEU A 28 0.78 9.84 12.24
CA LEU A 28 -0.30 9.07 12.90
C LEU A 28 -1.46 8.86 11.92
N PRO A 29 -2.26 7.79 12.04
CA PRO A 29 -3.40 7.56 11.16
C PRO A 29 -4.43 8.70 11.28
N THR A 30 -5.08 9.04 10.17
CA THR A 30 -6.07 10.13 10.15
C THR A 30 -7.41 9.71 10.74
N HIS A 31 -7.81 8.46 10.50
CA HIS A 31 -9.00 7.85 11.11
C HIS A 31 -8.59 6.81 12.14
N LYS A 32 -9.43 6.59 13.14
CA LYS A 32 -9.21 5.53 14.12
C LYS A 32 -9.60 4.18 13.50
N PRO A 33 -8.74 3.15 13.54
CA PRO A 33 -9.22 1.78 13.37
C PRO A 33 -10.12 1.41 14.56
N ASN A 34 -10.91 0.34 14.40
CA ASN A 34 -11.74 -0.17 15.50
C ASN A 34 -10.89 -0.48 16.74
N GLU A 35 -9.71 -1.06 16.50
CA GLU A 35 -8.69 -1.34 17.50
C GLU A 35 -7.32 -1.02 16.90
N PHE A 36 -6.47 -0.33 17.67
CA PHE A 36 -5.09 -0.13 17.25
C PHE A 36 -4.31 -1.43 17.38
N PRO A 37 -3.44 -1.76 16.41
CA PRO A 37 -2.69 -3.01 16.45
C PRO A 37 -1.66 -3.01 17.60
N ILE A 38 -1.68 -4.10 18.36
CA ILE A 38 -0.79 -4.37 19.49
C ILE A 38 -0.07 -5.70 19.22
N TYR A 39 1.24 -5.70 19.39
CA TYR A 39 2.12 -6.87 19.39
C TYR A 39 2.16 -7.50 20.79
N ILE A 40 2.81 -8.66 20.90
CA ILE A 40 3.03 -9.38 22.17
C ILE A 40 3.60 -8.41 23.23
N ASP A 41 3.16 -8.60 24.49
CA ASP A 41 3.55 -7.81 25.66
C ASP A 41 3.26 -6.30 25.56
N ASP A 42 2.09 -5.94 25.00
CA ASP A 42 1.61 -4.55 24.87
C ASP A 42 2.51 -3.62 24.02
N VAL A 43 3.43 -4.19 23.23
CA VAL A 43 4.26 -3.42 22.31
C VAL A 43 3.39 -2.95 21.15
N LYS A 44 3.26 -1.65 20.93
CA LYS A 44 2.39 -1.11 19.88
C LYS A 44 3.04 -1.23 18.51
N TYR A 45 2.25 -1.56 17.49
CA TYR A 45 2.71 -1.37 16.10
C TYR A 45 2.75 0.12 15.77
N GLY A 46 3.76 0.52 15.00
CA GLY A 46 3.91 1.86 14.45
C GLY A 46 3.14 2.00 13.15
N PHE A 47 2.52 3.16 12.95
CA PHE A 47 1.84 3.52 11.71
C PHE A 47 2.85 3.76 10.58
N LEU A 48 2.69 3.05 9.46
CA LEU A 48 3.52 3.19 8.26
C LEU A 48 2.83 4.09 7.23
N MET A 49 1.61 3.73 6.81
CA MET A 49 0.92 4.45 5.75
C MET A 49 -0.59 4.27 5.79
N GLN A 50 -1.31 5.15 5.10
CA GLN A 50 -2.75 5.06 4.88
C GLN A 50 -3.07 5.36 3.42
N VAL A 51 -3.91 4.51 2.83
CA VAL A 51 -4.42 4.64 1.45
C VAL A 51 -5.95 4.59 1.48
N TYR A 52 -6.61 5.66 1.06
CA TYR A 52 -8.06 5.74 0.93
C TYR A 52 -8.56 4.90 -0.24
N CYS A 53 -9.66 4.19 0.03
CA CYS A 53 -10.36 3.36 -0.92
C CYS A 53 -11.27 4.24 -1.79
N ASP A 54 -10.64 5.01 -2.68
CA ASP A 54 -11.33 5.82 -3.68
C ASP A 54 -12.05 4.93 -4.73
N LYS A 55 -13.23 5.35 -5.18
CA LYS A 55 -14.07 4.57 -6.11
C LYS A 55 -13.57 4.60 -7.55
N GLU A 56 -12.75 5.57 -7.94
CA GLU A 56 -12.10 5.58 -9.26
C GLU A 56 -10.99 4.52 -9.32
N LYS A 57 -10.18 4.41 -8.26
CA LYS A 57 -9.11 3.40 -8.16
C LYS A 57 -9.64 2.00 -7.83
N PHE A 58 -10.60 1.92 -6.90
CA PHE A 58 -11.09 0.68 -6.29
C PHE A 58 -12.62 0.57 -6.33
N PRO A 59 -13.24 0.44 -7.52
CA PRO A 59 -14.69 0.45 -7.65
C PRO A 59 -15.38 -0.69 -6.86
N ASN A 60 -14.73 -1.84 -6.76
CA ASN A 60 -15.24 -3.08 -6.17
C ASN A 60 -14.97 -3.23 -4.66
N ILE A 61 -14.36 -2.22 -4.02
CA ILE A 61 -14.14 -2.20 -2.57
C ILE A 61 -15.32 -1.49 -1.92
N GLU A 62 -16.05 -2.20 -1.06
CA GLU A 62 -17.25 -1.70 -0.37
C GLU A 62 -17.05 -1.73 1.14
N GLY A 63 -17.67 -0.78 1.85
CA GLY A 63 -17.62 -0.72 3.32
C GLY A 63 -16.29 -0.27 3.93
N VAL A 64 -15.21 -0.19 3.14
CA VAL A 64 -13.88 0.27 3.58
C VAL A 64 -13.65 1.73 3.18
N LEU A 65 -13.23 2.55 4.14
CA LEU A 65 -12.84 3.94 3.95
C LEU A 65 -11.39 4.05 3.48
N CYS A 66 -10.49 3.40 4.20
CA CYS A 66 -9.07 3.38 3.91
C CYS A 66 -8.42 2.13 4.47
N TRP A 67 -7.27 1.80 3.90
CA TRP A 67 -6.36 0.81 4.43
C TRP A 67 -5.28 1.52 5.22
N GLN A 68 -4.97 1.00 6.39
CA GLN A 68 -3.88 1.46 7.24
C GLN A 68 -2.88 0.34 7.40
N ILE A 69 -1.62 0.61 7.08
CA ILE A 69 -0.52 -0.33 7.20
C ILE A 69 0.30 0.02 8.44
N TYR A 70 0.63 -1.01 9.20
CA TYR A 70 1.35 -0.92 10.46
C TYR A 70 2.48 -1.92 10.48
N GLN A 71 3.54 -1.65 11.24
CA GLN A 71 4.62 -2.60 11.45
C GLN A 71 5.16 -2.48 12.88
N HIS A 72 5.78 -3.55 13.39
CA HIS A 72 6.45 -3.48 14.69
C HIS A 72 7.47 -2.32 14.69
N VAL A 73 7.48 -1.48 15.74
CA VAL A 73 8.32 -0.26 15.80
C VAL A 73 9.82 -0.50 15.75
N ARG A 74 10.25 -1.76 15.91
CA ARG A 74 11.64 -2.20 15.74
C ARG A 74 11.89 -3.02 14.46
N GLU A 75 10.90 -3.08 13.56
CA GLU A 75 10.99 -3.80 12.27
C GLU A 75 11.35 -5.29 12.43
N GLN A 76 10.84 -5.91 13.50
CA GLN A 76 11.11 -7.31 13.83
C GLN A 76 10.06 -8.26 13.25
N ASP A 77 9.02 -7.72 12.64
CA ASP A 77 7.88 -8.45 12.13
C ASP A 77 7.41 -7.85 10.81
N SER A 78 6.70 -8.66 10.03
CA SER A 78 6.12 -8.25 8.76
C SER A 78 5.06 -7.15 8.98
N PRO A 79 4.93 -6.21 8.04
CA PRO A 79 3.84 -5.25 8.05
C PRO A 79 2.47 -5.96 8.03
N ILE A 80 1.52 -5.36 8.72
CA ILE A 80 0.11 -5.79 8.77
C ILE A 80 -0.78 -4.69 8.21
N ILE A 81 -1.96 -5.08 7.73
CA ILE A 81 -2.93 -4.17 7.16
C ILE A 81 -4.25 -4.23 7.93
N ILE A 82 -4.86 -3.05 8.11
CA ILE A 82 -6.15 -2.89 8.76
C ILE A 82 -7.08 -2.15 7.79
N GLU A 83 -8.24 -2.74 7.53
CA GLU A 83 -9.33 -2.10 6.81
C GLU A 83 -10.15 -1.23 7.78
N VAL A 84 -10.09 0.08 7.59
CA VAL A 84 -10.87 1.03 8.39
C VAL A 84 -12.24 1.21 7.73
N PRO A 85 -13.36 1.03 8.45
CA PRO A 85 -14.68 1.08 7.85
C PRO A 85 -15.13 2.50 7.49
N ILE A 86 -16.03 2.60 6.52
CA ILE A 86 -16.75 3.85 6.23
C ILE A 86 -17.47 4.33 7.50
N GLY A 87 -17.29 5.62 7.82
CA GLY A 87 -17.84 6.23 9.03
C GLY A 87 -16.92 6.20 10.24
N ALA A 88 -15.70 5.64 10.11
CA ALA A 88 -14.70 5.68 11.18
C ALA A 88 -14.39 7.12 11.63
N GLU A 89 -14.30 7.30 12.95
CA GLU A 89 -14.03 8.60 13.57
C GLU A 89 -12.66 9.15 13.17
N LEU A 90 -12.56 10.48 13.09
CA LEU A 90 -11.28 11.16 12.96
C LEU A 90 -10.44 10.95 14.22
N ASN A 91 -9.14 10.78 14.03
CA ASN A 91 -8.17 10.64 15.10
C ASN A 91 -7.77 12.01 15.70
N SER A 92 -8.74 12.80 16.15
CA SER A 92 -8.52 14.17 16.62
C SER A 92 -7.68 14.27 17.89
N ASN A 93 -7.52 13.17 18.63
CA ASN A 93 -6.71 13.09 19.85
C ASN A 93 -5.27 12.63 19.59
N ASN A 94 -4.87 12.42 18.33
CA ASN A 94 -3.54 11.93 17.94
C ASN A 94 -3.18 10.60 18.63
N GLU A 95 -4.10 9.63 18.58
CA GLU A 95 -3.92 8.29 19.13
C GLU A 95 -3.14 7.38 18.16
N GLY A 96 -2.55 6.31 18.69
CA GLY A 96 -1.70 5.37 17.95
C GLY A 96 -0.22 5.50 18.30
N THR A 97 0.66 4.96 17.47
CA THR A 97 2.11 5.02 17.66
C THR A 97 2.75 5.39 16.32
N PRO A 98 3.55 6.48 16.26
CA PRO A 98 4.21 6.86 15.02
C PRO A 98 5.49 6.03 14.83
N MET A 99 5.87 5.82 13.57
CA MET A 99 7.21 5.34 13.23
C MET A 99 8.18 6.53 13.22
N ASN A 100 8.94 6.71 14.29
CA ASN A 100 9.77 7.91 14.50
C ASN A 100 10.81 8.19 13.39
N ARG A 101 11.22 7.16 12.64
CA ARG A 101 12.14 7.33 11.50
C ARG A 101 11.47 7.89 10.24
N LEU A 102 10.13 7.79 10.15
CA LEU A 102 9.38 8.22 8.98
C LEU A 102 8.95 9.68 9.12
N GLU A 103 9.36 10.50 8.16
CA GLU A 103 8.78 11.83 7.98
C GLU A 103 7.37 11.70 7.36
N GLU A 104 6.40 12.51 7.82
CA GLU A 104 5.08 12.53 7.20
C GLU A 104 5.17 13.01 5.73
N ARG A 105 4.69 12.19 4.80
CA ARG A 105 4.61 12.50 3.37
C ARG A 105 3.21 12.27 2.83
N ILE A 106 2.80 13.08 1.88
CA ILE A 106 1.55 12.88 1.13
C ILE A 106 1.85 11.97 -0.05
N ILE A 107 1.03 10.93 -0.19
CA ILE A 107 1.01 10.07 -1.36
C ILE A 107 0.16 10.74 -2.45
N TYR A 108 0.68 10.75 -3.67
CA TYR A 108 -0.06 11.10 -4.88
C TYR A 108 0.24 10.07 -5.96
N TYR A 109 -0.53 10.11 -7.05
CA TYR A 109 -0.43 9.11 -8.10
C TYR A 109 -0.13 9.76 -9.44
N GLU A 110 0.81 9.16 -10.16
CA GLU A 110 1.07 9.48 -11.57
C GLU A 110 0.43 8.42 -12.44
N GLU A 111 -0.39 8.83 -13.41
CA GLU A 111 -0.96 7.90 -14.37
C GLU A 111 0.11 7.42 -15.35
N GLY A 112 0.09 6.12 -15.63
CA GLY A 112 0.95 5.51 -16.64
C GLY A 112 0.26 4.33 -17.32
N MET A 113 1.04 3.59 -18.09
CA MET A 113 0.57 2.44 -18.86
C MET A 113 1.44 1.23 -18.58
N GLU A 114 0.81 0.11 -18.24
CA GLU A 114 1.50 -1.17 -18.07
C GLU A 114 1.26 -2.08 -19.29
N PRO A 115 2.29 -2.81 -19.76
CA PRO A 115 2.11 -3.82 -20.79
C PRO A 115 1.26 -4.99 -20.25
N ASP A 116 0.46 -5.61 -21.11
CA ASP A 116 -0.29 -6.82 -20.74
C ASP A 116 0.59 -8.08 -20.75
N VAL A 117 1.63 -8.04 -21.59
CA VAL A 117 2.59 -9.12 -21.81
C VAL A 117 3.96 -8.47 -22.00
N LEU A 118 4.97 -9.00 -21.31
CA LEU A 118 6.37 -8.68 -21.59
C LEU A 118 6.99 -9.85 -22.38
N GLU A 119 7.52 -9.56 -23.56
CA GLU A 119 8.34 -10.52 -24.30
C GLU A 119 9.71 -10.61 -23.62
N VAL A 120 9.96 -11.70 -22.89
CA VAL A 120 11.25 -11.93 -22.24
C VAL A 120 12.14 -12.72 -23.18
N GLY A 121 13.10 -12.03 -23.80
CA GLY A 121 14.19 -12.70 -24.52
C GLY A 121 14.28 -12.34 -26.00
N ILE A 122 14.98 -11.25 -26.29
CA ILE A 122 15.72 -11.12 -27.55
C ILE A 122 17.20 -11.09 -27.16
N GLY A 123 17.77 -12.24 -26.72
CA GLY A 123 19.22 -12.34 -26.62
C GLY A 123 19.87 -13.37 -25.68
N ILE A 124 19.15 -14.04 -24.77
CA ILE A 124 19.80 -14.92 -23.77
C ILE A 124 19.20 -16.33 -23.68
N TYR A 125 17.91 -16.52 -24.02
CA TYR A 125 17.27 -17.83 -24.04
C TYR A 125 16.68 -18.15 -25.42
N PRO A 126 16.71 -19.42 -25.87
CA PRO A 126 16.27 -19.83 -27.21
C PRO A 126 14.74 -19.98 -27.36
N GLU A 127 13.96 -19.74 -26.30
CA GLU A 127 12.50 -19.80 -26.31
C GLU A 127 11.94 -18.42 -25.99
N GLU A 128 11.06 -17.91 -26.85
CA GLU A 128 10.28 -16.70 -26.59
C GLU A 128 9.29 -17.03 -25.46
N GLU A 129 9.60 -16.62 -24.24
CA GLU A 129 8.65 -16.71 -23.12
C GLU A 129 7.88 -15.40 -22.99
N GLU A 130 6.56 -15.49 -23.17
CA GLU A 130 5.62 -14.40 -22.91
C GLU A 130 5.14 -14.49 -21.46
N LEU A 131 5.53 -13.51 -20.63
CA LEU A 131 4.99 -13.40 -19.28
C LEU A 131 3.82 -12.42 -19.26
N LYS A 132 2.67 -12.89 -18.75
CA LYS A 132 1.50 -12.04 -18.47
C LYS A 132 1.67 -11.37 -17.12
N TYR A 133 1.25 -10.11 -17.04
CA TYR A 133 1.36 -9.32 -15.82
C TYR A 133 -0.02 -8.84 -15.35
N TYR A 134 -0.22 -8.85 -14.03
CA TYR A 134 -1.32 -8.10 -13.45
C TYR A 134 -1.04 -6.61 -13.52
N SER A 135 -2.08 -5.83 -13.83
CA SER A 135 -1.99 -4.37 -13.80
C SER A 135 -2.37 -3.84 -12.44
N SER A 136 -1.58 -2.90 -11.93
CA SER A 136 -1.79 -2.35 -10.61
C SER A 136 -2.68 -1.11 -10.56
N LYS A 137 -3.37 -0.97 -9.42
CA LYS A 137 -4.15 0.21 -9.04
C LYS A 137 -3.35 1.22 -8.19
N ILE A 138 -2.18 0.83 -7.69
CA ILE A 138 -1.32 1.68 -6.84
C ILE A 138 0.19 1.60 -7.16
N GLY A 139 0.55 1.00 -8.28
CA GLY A 139 1.91 0.91 -8.82
C GLY A 139 2.44 -0.53 -8.87
N GLY A 140 3.42 -0.76 -9.73
CA GLY A 140 4.11 -2.04 -9.89
C GLY A 140 3.30 -3.10 -10.66
N ALA A 141 3.98 -3.88 -11.48
CA ALA A 141 3.39 -5.02 -12.16
C ALA A 141 4.08 -6.29 -11.65
N VAL A 142 3.30 -7.34 -11.42
CA VAL A 142 3.80 -8.65 -11.02
C VAL A 142 3.35 -9.70 -12.04
N PRO A 143 4.21 -10.66 -12.44
CA PRO A 143 3.79 -11.70 -13.35
C PRO A 143 2.66 -12.53 -12.73
N GLU A 144 1.69 -12.95 -13.53
CA GLU A 144 0.47 -13.59 -13.04
C GLU A 144 0.74 -14.88 -12.24
N GLU A 145 1.83 -15.56 -12.55
CA GLU A 145 2.27 -16.79 -11.87
C GLU A 145 2.73 -16.61 -10.41
N PHE A 146 3.06 -15.39 -9.99
CA PHE A 146 3.49 -15.10 -8.61
C PHE A 146 2.32 -14.84 -7.65
N ILE A 147 1.11 -14.65 -8.17
CA ILE A 147 -0.09 -14.45 -7.37
C ILE A 147 -0.96 -15.69 -7.49
N ASP A 148 -1.29 -16.32 -6.36
CA ASP A 148 -2.20 -17.46 -6.35
C ASP A 148 -3.57 -17.03 -6.91
N CYS A 149 -4.20 -17.92 -7.69
CA CYS A 149 -5.52 -17.74 -8.28
C CYS A 149 -6.64 -17.48 -7.26
N ASP A 150 -6.37 -17.70 -5.96
CA ASP A 150 -7.24 -17.38 -4.84
C ASP A 150 -7.27 -15.87 -4.51
N TYR A 151 -6.38 -15.07 -5.10
CA TYR A 151 -6.26 -13.64 -4.82
C TYR A 151 -6.55 -12.75 -6.04
N GLU A 152 -7.15 -11.60 -5.79
CA GLU A 152 -7.20 -10.46 -6.72
C GLU A 152 -6.03 -9.52 -6.40
N TYR A 153 -5.12 -9.34 -7.36
CA TYR A 153 -4.01 -8.39 -7.21
C TYR A 153 -4.50 -6.95 -7.27
N ILE A 154 -4.09 -6.14 -6.28
CA ILE A 154 -4.43 -4.72 -6.19
C ILE A 154 -3.25 -3.84 -6.62
N GLY A 155 -2.03 -4.18 -6.17
CA GLY A 155 -0.83 -3.44 -6.52
C GLY A 155 0.36 -3.74 -5.65
N THR A 156 1.51 -3.17 -6.00
CA THR A 156 2.76 -3.31 -5.26
C THR A 156 3.12 -1.98 -4.60
N ILE A 157 3.58 -2.05 -3.35
CA ILE A 157 4.15 -0.93 -2.60
C ILE A 157 5.64 -1.22 -2.44
N PHE A 158 6.48 -0.44 -3.09
CA PHE A 158 7.93 -0.58 -2.98
C PHE A 158 8.45 0.09 -1.71
N GLU A 159 9.52 -0.46 -1.11
CA GLU A 159 10.16 0.14 0.06
C GLU A 159 10.71 1.54 -0.23
N ASP A 160 11.18 1.77 -1.46
CA ASP A 160 11.80 3.02 -1.91
C ASP A 160 10.79 4.03 -2.49
N VAL A 161 9.49 3.84 -2.25
CA VAL A 161 8.47 4.79 -2.73
C VAL A 161 8.70 6.23 -2.24
N PRO A 162 9.27 6.48 -1.03
CA PRO A 162 9.96 7.73 -0.73
C PRO A 162 11.39 7.67 -1.30
N GLU A 163 11.71 8.52 -2.27
CA GLU A 163 13.02 8.51 -2.94
C GLU A 163 14.19 8.81 -1.98
N GLU A 164 13.92 9.39 -0.81
CA GLU A 164 14.95 9.79 0.16
C GLU A 164 15.23 8.75 1.26
N TYR A 165 14.36 7.76 1.47
CA TYR A 165 14.51 6.73 2.49
C TYR A 165 13.61 5.51 2.25
N GLU A 166 14.02 4.35 2.77
CA GLU A 166 13.25 3.11 2.66
C GLU A 166 12.17 2.96 3.74
N LEU A 167 11.07 2.30 3.40
CA LEU A 167 9.99 1.93 4.32
C LEU A 167 10.31 0.70 5.17
N ASN A 168 11.39 -0.04 4.92
CA ASN A 168 11.88 -1.19 5.70
C ASN A 168 10.79 -2.21 6.08
N PHE A 169 10.04 -2.69 5.09
CA PHE A 169 9.21 -3.89 5.21
C PHE A 169 10.04 -5.16 5.52
N GLY A 170 11.34 -5.14 5.22
CA GLY A 170 12.26 -6.28 5.26
C GLY A 170 12.38 -7.03 3.93
N ILE A 171 11.76 -6.49 2.87
CA ILE A 171 11.66 -7.03 1.51
C ILE A 171 11.50 -5.88 0.52
N GLU A 172 11.94 -6.03 -0.73
CA GLU A 172 11.94 -4.92 -1.70
C GLU A 172 10.56 -4.29 -1.94
N ALA A 173 9.49 -5.09 -1.86
CA ALA A 173 8.14 -4.60 -2.03
C ALA A 173 7.09 -5.49 -1.35
N LEU A 174 5.97 -4.88 -0.97
CA LEU A 174 4.77 -5.57 -0.51
C LEU A 174 3.75 -5.64 -1.65
N ASN A 175 3.25 -6.83 -1.93
CA ASN A 175 2.13 -6.99 -2.84
C ASN A 175 0.83 -6.96 -2.05
N LEU A 176 -0.04 -6.04 -2.45
CA LEU A 176 -1.37 -5.85 -1.91
C LEU A 176 -2.34 -6.70 -2.71
N VAL A 177 -3.03 -7.61 -2.02
CA VAL A 177 -3.95 -8.55 -2.66
C VAL A 177 -5.25 -8.64 -1.88
N ARG A 178 -6.33 -9.02 -2.55
CA ARG A 178 -7.62 -9.28 -1.93
C ARG A 178 -7.93 -10.78 -2.02
N ASN A 179 -8.18 -11.41 -0.88
CA ASN A 179 -8.48 -12.83 -0.80
C ASN A 179 -9.94 -13.14 -1.18
N ARG A 180 -10.28 -14.44 -1.24
CA ARG A 180 -11.63 -14.92 -1.58
C ARG A 180 -12.75 -14.44 -0.66
N ASP A 181 -12.44 -14.14 0.60
CA ASP A 181 -13.39 -13.57 1.56
C ASP A 181 -13.59 -12.07 1.35
N GLY A 182 -12.90 -11.49 0.37
CA GLY A 182 -12.96 -10.09 0.02
C GLY A 182 -12.17 -9.19 0.96
N LYS A 183 -11.30 -9.75 1.80
CA LYS A 183 -10.40 -9.01 2.69
C LYS A 183 -9.06 -8.75 2.03
N LEU A 184 -8.41 -7.67 2.44
CA LEU A 184 -7.11 -7.29 1.95
C LEU A 184 -5.99 -7.92 2.79
N ASP A 185 -4.98 -8.45 2.09
CA ASP A 185 -3.79 -9.07 2.67
C ASP A 185 -2.53 -8.46 2.04
N LEU A 186 -1.41 -8.61 2.76
CA LEU A 186 -0.06 -8.27 2.28
C LEU A 186 0.70 -9.58 2.05
N ILE A 187 1.26 -9.74 0.85
CA ILE A 187 2.13 -10.86 0.53
C ILE A 187 3.51 -10.37 0.10
N SER A 188 4.53 -11.12 0.52
CA SER A 188 5.95 -10.90 0.24
C SER A 188 6.44 -11.79 -0.88
#